data_AF-A0A1L7NNE2-F1
#
_entry.id   AF-A0A1L7NNE2-F1
#
_cell.length_a   1.000
_cell.length_b   1.000
_cell.length_c   1.000
_cell.angle_alpha   90.00
_cell.angle_beta   90.00
_cell.angle_gamma   90.00
#
_symmetry.space_group_name_H-M   'P 1'
#
loop_
_entity.id
_entity.type
_entity.pdbx_description
1 polymer ?
#
loop_
_entity_poly.entity_id
_entity_poly.type
_entity_poly.pdbx_seq_one_letter_code
_entity_poly.pdbx_strand_id
1 'polypeptide(L)'
;MARFSLGKPITIGGEEVVVVRDVLGSLQADKASETFAIVEPRGADGRPAIYVSENDLTRLRDDYPGMKVYGLWQILFYNDAVRMGAPLVTFPLSDSGGLYLLMDAVADLNSPESIVSSGEYLNGYIPDNYDVDIKTANVIQVDLQNLKLPPQPAYTRIEQSGKLKAENKRRWFVVASLCGLIIVGAAASNYGLQTIYKSRMADYTTKKTLIDELDGRVRSLAAERLITRPDDSMMLSQLFNFFELYPQAKTPPLADDMKIGFAGTHVLVTPAKAPVDPASVIAGADSELQPDLSYMVTLTEPDGTDAAHSDGEGDQ
;
A
#
# COMPACT_ATOMS: atom_id res chain seq x y z
N MET A 1 -2.20 67.06 2.17
CA MET A 1 -1.36 65.86 2.40
C MET A 1 -2.12 64.95 3.35
N ALA A 2 -2.21 63.66 3.03
CA ALA A 2 -2.88 62.71 3.90
C ALA A 2 -2.09 62.58 5.22
N ARG A 3 -2.74 62.81 6.37
CA ARG A 3 -2.11 62.66 7.68
C ARG A 3 -2.01 61.17 8.00
N PHE A 4 -0.84 60.59 7.77
CA PHE A 4 -0.55 59.20 8.08
C PHE A 4 -0.39 59.06 9.60
N SER A 5 -1.32 58.37 10.28
CA SER A 5 -1.26 58.18 11.73
C SER A 5 -0.66 56.83 12.07
N LEU A 6 0.60 56.80 12.49
CA LEU A 6 1.22 55.58 12.99
C LEU A 6 0.60 55.15 14.33
N GLY A 7 0.53 53.84 14.56
CA GLY A 7 0.04 53.22 15.79
C GLY A 7 -1.47 53.36 16.03
N LYS A 8 -2.24 53.81 15.03
CA LYS A 8 -3.71 53.87 15.08
C LYS A 8 -4.31 53.16 13.87
N PRO A 9 -5.58 52.72 13.95
CA PRO A 9 -6.27 52.13 12.82
C PRO A 9 -6.45 53.17 11.70
N ILE A 10 -6.12 52.77 10.48
CA ILE A 10 -6.31 53.52 9.25
C ILE A 10 -6.85 52.61 8.15
N THR A 11 -7.59 53.19 7.21
CA THR A 11 -8.13 52.43 6.07
C THR A 11 -7.19 52.55 4.87
N ILE A 12 -6.70 51.42 4.38
CA ILE A 12 -5.88 51.33 3.16
C ILE A 12 -6.50 50.27 2.25
N GLY A 13 -6.77 50.61 0.99
CA GLY A 13 -7.34 49.66 0.03
C GLY A 13 -8.70 49.06 0.44
N GLY A 14 -9.46 49.74 1.31
CA GLY A 14 -10.74 49.27 1.84
C GLY A 14 -10.64 48.32 3.05
N GLU A 15 -9.44 47.98 3.51
CA GLU A 15 -9.22 47.22 4.75
C GLU A 15 -8.78 48.15 5.89
N GLU A 16 -9.28 47.91 7.11
CA GLU A 16 -8.83 48.58 8.32
C GLU A 16 -7.58 47.88 8.86
N VAL A 17 -6.48 48.62 8.96
CA VAL A 17 -5.17 48.12 9.37
C VAL A 17 -4.50 49.09 10.31
N VAL A 18 -3.51 48.61 11.06
CA VAL A 18 -2.64 49.45 11.86
C VAL A 18 -1.28 49.52 11.19
N VAL A 19 -0.73 50.73 11.05
CA VAL A 19 0.63 50.89 10.52
C VAL A 19 1.58 51.26 11.64
N VAL A 20 2.66 50.49 11.76
CA VAL A 20 3.68 50.63 12.79
C VAL A 20 4.96 51.19 12.17
N ARG A 21 5.76 51.84 13.02
CA ARG A 21 7.10 52.26 12.64
C ARG A 21 7.99 51.03 12.47
N ASP A 22 8.60 50.92 11.30
CA ASP A 22 9.61 49.95 10.95
C ASP A 22 10.95 50.64 10.67
N VAL A 23 12.03 49.86 10.70
CA VAL A 23 13.40 50.32 10.49
C VAL A 23 14.13 49.43 9.48
N LEU A 24 15.04 50.02 8.72
CA LEU A 24 15.89 49.40 7.71
C LEU A 24 17.36 49.66 7.99
N GLY A 25 18.21 48.79 7.46
CA GLY A 25 19.66 48.96 7.48
C GLY A 25 20.27 48.63 8.83
N SER A 26 21.35 49.33 9.20
CA SER A 26 22.02 49.09 10.48
C SER A 26 21.09 49.45 11.63
N LEU A 27 20.78 48.45 12.46
CA LEU A 27 20.10 48.68 13.73
C LEU A 27 21.06 49.49 14.59
N GLN A 28 20.71 50.74 14.90
CA GLN A 28 21.55 51.60 15.73
C GLN A 28 21.82 50.92 17.08
N ALA A 29 23.10 50.89 17.46
CA ALA A 29 23.58 50.15 18.62
C ALA A 29 22.96 50.61 19.96
N ASP A 30 22.46 51.85 20.03
CA ASP A 30 21.80 52.39 21.24
C ASP A 30 20.46 51.70 21.57
N LYS A 31 19.92 50.90 20.65
CA LYS A 31 18.73 50.09 20.86
C LYS A 31 19.04 48.64 21.27
N ALA A 32 20.18 48.40 21.91
CA ALA A 32 20.61 47.06 22.36
C ALA A 32 19.62 46.34 23.31
N SER A 33 18.67 47.05 23.92
CA SER A 33 17.60 46.46 24.74
C SER A 33 16.29 46.17 23.97
N GLU A 34 16.13 46.70 22.76
CA GLU A 34 14.95 46.47 21.93
C GLU A 34 15.10 45.17 21.12
N THR A 35 14.13 44.27 21.27
CA THR A 35 14.08 43.07 20.45
C THR A 35 13.32 43.38 19.17
N PHE A 36 13.92 43.08 18.00
CA PHE A 36 13.33 43.36 16.69
C PHE A 36 12.83 42.11 15.99
N ALA A 37 11.61 42.13 15.48
CA ALA A 37 11.09 41.11 14.57
C ALA A 37 11.42 41.47 13.12
N ILE A 38 11.88 40.51 12.33
CA ILE A 38 12.06 40.68 10.88
C ILE A 38 10.68 40.59 10.25
N VAL A 39 10.20 41.69 9.67
CA VAL A 39 8.91 41.74 8.97
C VAL A 39 9.09 41.35 7.52
N GLU A 40 10.15 41.84 6.89
CA GLU A 40 10.51 41.50 5.53
C GLU A 40 12.00 41.20 5.44
N PRO A 41 12.41 40.05 4.88
CA PRO A 41 13.82 39.76 4.67
C PRO A 41 14.43 40.69 3.61
N ARG A 42 15.75 40.61 3.42
CA ARG A 42 16.44 41.34 2.34
C ARG A 42 15.73 41.07 1.01
N GLY A 43 15.35 42.14 0.31
CA GLY A 43 14.60 42.03 -0.94
C GLY A 43 15.47 41.51 -2.09
N ALA A 44 14.82 41.07 -3.17
CA ALA A 44 15.53 40.60 -4.37
C ALA A 44 16.20 41.75 -5.16
N ASP A 45 15.70 42.97 -4.98
CA ASP A 45 16.31 44.25 -5.36
C ASP A 45 17.52 44.61 -4.47
N GLY A 46 17.84 43.77 -3.50
CA GLY A 46 18.98 43.91 -2.61
C GLY A 46 18.78 44.87 -1.44
N ARG A 47 17.58 45.47 -1.30
CA ARG A 47 17.22 46.34 -0.18
C ARG A 47 17.45 45.66 1.17
N PRO A 48 17.89 46.37 2.22
CA PRO A 48 18.04 45.81 3.56
C PRO A 48 16.73 45.20 4.07
N ALA A 49 16.85 44.25 4.99
CA ALA A 49 15.68 43.70 5.68
C ALA A 49 14.96 44.79 6.49
N ILE A 50 13.64 44.65 6.62
CA ILE A 50 12.77 45.53 7.37
C ILE A 50 12.49 44.91 8.72
N TYR A 51 12.72 45.68 9.77
CA TYR A 51 12.56 45.27 11.16
C TYR A 51 11.50 46.11 11.85
N VAL A 52 10.78 45.53 12.81
CA VAL A 52 9.87 46.24 13.71
C VAL A 52 10.19 45.86 15.14
N SER A 53 10.07 46.83 16.05
CA SER A 53 10.17 46.58 17.50
C SER A 53 9.10 45.57 17.94
N GLU A 54 9.53 44.49 18.58
CA GLU A 54 8.63 43.45 19.09
C GLU A 54 7.74 43.98 20.22
N ASN A 55 8.23 44.94 21.00
CA ASN A 55 7.45 45.64 22.03
C ASN A 55 6.31 46.44 21.39
N ASP A 56 6.56 47.15 20.29
CA ASP A 56 5.54 47.92 19.58
C ASP A 56 4.50 46.99 18.95
N LEU A 57 4.93 45.88 18.33
CA LEU A 57 4.00 44.89 17.80
C LEU A 57 3.13 44.29 18.89
N THR A 58 3.71 43.92 20.03
CA THR A 58 2.97 43.33 21.15
C THR A 58 1.95 44.32 21.68
N ARG A 59 2.35 45.57 21.91
CA ARG A 59 1.44 46.63 22.35
C ARG A 59 0.29 46.86 21.38
N LEU A 60 0.56 46.91 20.07
CA LEU A 60 -0.49 47.08 19.07
C LEU A 60 -1.42 45.88 18.97
N ARG A 61 -0.93 44.66 19.25
CA ARG A 61 -1.76 43.46 19.33
C ARG A 61 -2.69 43.49 20.55
N ASP A 62 -2.22 44.05 21.66
CA ASP A 62 -3.02 44.23 22.87
C ASP A 62 -4.06 45.35 22.70
N ASP A 63 -3.65 46.49 22.14
CA ASP A 63 -4.54 47.65 21.90
C ASP A 63 -5.59 47.36 20.81
N TYR A 64 -5.23 46.55 19.81
CA TYR A 64 -6.03 46.28 18.60
C TYR A 64 -6.03 44.78 18.23
N PRO A 65 -6.71 43.92 19.01
CA PRO A 65 -6.68 42.48 18.81
C PRO A 65 -7.30 42.10 17.45
N GLY A 66 -6.62 41.23 16.71
CA GLY A 66 -7.08 40.69 15.43
C GLY A 66 -6.88 41.60 14.21
N MET A 67 -6.49 42.86 14.39
CA MET A 67 -6.18 43.76 13.26
C MET A 67 -4.83 43.44 12.63
N LYS A 68 -4.72 43.55 11.31
CA LYS A 68 -3.43 43.36 10.62
C LYS A 68 -2.54 44.58 10.88
N VAL A 69 -1.29 44.31 11.25
CA VAL A 69 -0.28 45.36 11.48
C VAL A 69 0.73 45.30 10.33
N TYR A 70 1.08 46.43 9.76
CA TYR A 70 2.03 46.55 8.65
C TYR A 70 3.12 47.59 8.98
N GLY A 71 4.34 47.36 8.50
CA GLY A 71 5.39 48.37 8.57
C GLY A 71 5.13 49.52 7.58
N LEU A 72 5.54 50.74 7.92
CA LEU A 72 5.40 51.87 7.02
C LEU A 72 6.26 51.68 5.77
N TRP A 73 7.57 51.48 5.94
CA TRP A 73 8.48 51.26 4.83
C TRP A 73 8.08 50.02 4.04
N GLN A 74 7.61 48.96 4.71
CA GLN A 74 7.04 47.79 4.05
C GLN A 74 5.95 48.16 3.04
N ILE A 75 5.00 49.02 3.43
CA ILE A 75 3.95 49.51 2.53
C ILE A 75 4.54 50.39 1.42
N LEU A 76 5.45 51.31 1.76
CA LEU A 76 6.02 52.24 0.78
C LEU A 76 6.83 51.53 -0.31
N PHE A 77 7.63 50.53 0.06
CA PHE A 77 8.38 49.70 -0.89
C PHE A 77 7.47 48.81 -1.73
N TYR A 78 6.42 48.23 -1.13
CA TYR A 78 5.47 47.40 -1.88
C TYR A 78 4.71 48.18 -2.98
N ASN A 79 4.55 49.49 -2.80
CA ASN A 79 3.85 50.37 -3.74
C ASN A 79 4.81 51.18 -4.64
N ASP A 80 6.11 50.87 -4.64
CA ASP A 80 7.12 51.63 -5.38
C ASP A 80 7.09 53.15 -5.10
N ALA A 81 6.69 53.53 -3.89
CA ALA A 81 6.53 54.93 -3.49
C ALA A 81 7.87 55.59 -3.11
N VAL A 82 8.89 54.78 -2.81
CA VAL A 82 10.22 55.26 -2.43
C VAL A 82 10.99 55.64 -3.69
N ARG A 83 11.16 56.95 -3.91
CA ARG A 83 11.94 57.47 -5.03
C ARG A 83 13.42 57.58 -4.65
N MET A 84 14.23 56.73 -5.24
CA MET A 84 15.69 56.75 -5.08
C MET A 84 16.33 57.89 -5.88
N GLY A 85 17.66 58.04 -5.78
CA GLY A 85 18.43 59.02 -6.53
C GLY A 85 18.88 60.25 -5.71
N ALA A 86 18.66 60.26 -4.40
CA ALA A 86 19.15 61.29 -3.49
C ALA A 86 19.84 60.66 -2.27
N PRO A 87 20.84 61.32 -1.65
CA PRO A 87 21.49 60.82 -0.43
C PRO A 87 20.53 60.64 0.75
N LEU A 88 19.41 61.37 0.74
CA LEU A 88 18.40 61.35 1.79
C LEU A 88 17.01 61.25 1.16
N VAL A 89 16.19 60.33 1.66
CA VAL A 89 14.78 60.21 1.32
C VAL A 89 13.96 60.38 2.59
N THR A 90 12.88 61.19 2.55
CA THR A 90 12.07 61.48 3.75
C THR A 90 10.59 61.19 3.53
N PHE A 91 9.93 60.75 4.59
CA PHE A 91 8.48 60.59 4.67
C PHE A 91 7.94 61.46 5.81
N PRO A 92 7.24 62.57 5.51
CA PRO A 92 6.72 63.48 6.53
C PRO A 92 5.49 62.87 7.21
N LEU A 93 5.56 62.73 8.54
CA LEU A 93 4.41 62.33 9.38
C LEU A 93 3.66 63.55 9.94
N SER A 94 4.39 64.64 10.14
CA SER A 94 3.90 65.92 10.66
C SER A 94 4.68 67.08 10.03
N ASP A 95 4.24 68.31 10.27
CA ASP A 95 4.91 69.50 9.73
C ASP A 95 6.34 69.68 10.28
N SER A 96 6.63 69.10 11.45
CA SER A 96 7.89 69.24 12.16
C SER A 96 8.68 67.95 12.29
N GLY A 97 8.26 66.84 11.66
CA GLY A 97 8.94 65.57 11.86
C GLY A 97 8.39 64.42 11.03
N GLY A 98 9.22 63.42 10.85
CA GLY A 98 8.92 62.27 10.01
C GLY A 98 10.02 61.21 10.08
N LEU A 99 10.02 60.34 9.08
CA LEU A 99 10.97 59.24 8.95
C LEU A 99 11.90 59.48 7.77
N TYR A 100 13.11 58.95 7.84
CA TYR A 100 14.09 59.08 6.77
C TYR A 100 14.75 57.75 6.41
N LEU A 101 15.27 57.67 5.18
CA LEU A 101 16.25 56.69 4.71
C LEU A 101 17.52 57.43 4.32
N LEU A 102 18.64 57.01 4.91
CA LEU A 102 19.96 57.51 4.57
C LEU A 102 20.61 56.53 3.60
N MET A 103 21.07 57.07 2.47
CA MET A 103 21.77 56.33 1.44
C MET A 103 23.29 56.49 1.62
N ASP A 104 24.06 55.48 1.21
CA ASP A 104 25.51 55.57 1.11
C ASP A 104 25.87 56.53 -0.04
N ALA A 105 26.43 57.68 0.30
CA ALA A 105 26.80 58.72 -0.66
C ALA A 105 27.89 58.27 -1.66
N VAL A 106 28.62 57.20 -1.36
CA VAL A 106 29.68 56.66 -2.23
C VAL A 106 29.14 55.58 -3.19
N ALA A 107 27.94 55.03 -2.91
CA ALA A 107 27.30 53.99 -3.70
C ALA A 107 26.35 54.57 -4.77
N ASP A 108 25.79 53.69 -5.61
CA ASP A 108 24.75 54.10 -6.57
C ASP A 108 23.47 54.50 -5.83
N LEU A 109 23.18 55.79 -5.77
CA LEU A 109 22.01 56.35 -5.10
C LEU A 109 20.67 55.91 -5.72
N ASN A 110 20.67 55.33 -6.93
CA ASN A 110 19.47 54.76 -7.54
C ASN A 110 19.21 53.32 -7.09
N SER A 111 20.19 52.66 -6.48
CA SER A 111 20.07 51.28 -6.01
C SER A 111 19.49 51.23 -4.59
N PRO A 112 18.45 50.41 -4.34
CA PRO A 112 17.95 50.13 -3.00
C PRO A 112 18.99 49.47 -2.07
N GLU A 113 20.05 48.87 -2.62
CA GLU A 113 21.16 48.31 -1.83
C GLU A 113 21.95 49.38 -1.07
N SER A 114 21.93 50.62 -1.57
CA SER A 114 22.65 51.75 -1.00
C SER A 114 22.00 52.29 0.27
N ILE A 115 20.86 51.75 0.72
CA ILE A 115 20.22 52.14 1.98
C ILE A 115 21.10 51.68 3.16
N VAL A 116 21.65 52.64 3.90
CA VAL A 116 22.52 52.37 5.06
C VAL A 116 21.71 52.24 6.34
N SER A 117 20.78 53.17 6.56
CA SER A 117 20.00 53.23 7.79
C SER A 117 18.68 53.98 7.58
N SER A 118 17.75 53.74 8.48
CA SER A 118 16.52 54.52 8.62
C SER A 118 16.40 55.09 10.01
N GLY A 119 15.71 56.22 10.17
CA GLY A 119 15.44 56.77 11.49
C GLY A 119 14.37 57.84 11.47
N GLU A 120 14.33 58.60 12.55
CA GLU A 120 13.43 59.73 12.69
C GLU A 120 14.17 61.05 12.57
N TYR A 121 13.51 62.03 11.98
CA TYR A 121 13.97 63.42 12.03
C TYR A 121 12.94 64.28 12.74
N LEU A 122 13.44 65.26 13.50
CA LEU A 122 12.63 66.19 14.28
C LEU A 122 13.11 67.61 14.05
N ASN A 123 12.18 68.52 13.81
CA ASN A 123 12.39 69.93 13.50
C ASN A 123 13.40 70.20 12.38
N GLY A 124 13.47 69.30 11.40
CA GLY A 124 14.42 69.43 10.29
C GLY A 124 15.83 68.88 10.59
N TYR A 125 16.02 68.16 11.70
CA TYR A 125 17.31 67.60 12.11
C TYR A 125 17.27 66.07 12.30
N ILE A 126 18.37 65.41 11.93
CA ILE A 126 18.63 63.99 12.22
C ILE A 126 19.54 63.93 13.46
N PRO A 127 19.12 63.29 14.57
CA PRO A 127 19.86 63.30 15.83
C PRO A 127 21.32 62.80 15.72
N ASP A 128 21.57 61.83 14.84
CA ASP A 128 22.87 61.17 14.71
C ASP A 128 23.72 61.72 13.55
N ASN A 129 23.20 62.65 12.77
CA ASN A 129 23.90 63.19 11.61
C ASN A 129 23.50 64.65 11.33
N TYR A 130 24.24 65.57 11.94
CA TYR A 130 24.00 67.01 11.85
C TYR A 130 24.41 67.62 10.50
N ASP A 131 25.21 66.91 9.70
CA ASP A 131 25.74 67.41 8.43
C ASP A 131 24.78 67.19 7.26
N VAL A 132 23.68 66.46 7.46
CA VAL A 132 22.70 66.15 6.41
C VAL A 132 21.57 67.18 6.38
N ASP A 133 21.49 67.94 5.28
CA ASP A 133 20.41 68.91 5.05
C ASP A 133 19.13 68.23 4.52
N ILE A 134 18.09 68.21 5.35
CA ILE A 134 16.76 67.66 5.01
C ILE A 134 16.12 68.36 3.81
N LYS A 135 16.48 69.62 3.51
CA LYS A 135 15.93 70.35 2.36
C LYS A 135 16.36 69.76 1.02
N THR A 136 17.46 69.02 1.00
CA THR A 136 17.96 68.33 -0.20
C THR A 136 17.38 66.92 -0.36
N ALA A 137 16.53 66.49 0.58
CA ALA A 137 15.94 65.17 0.57
C ALA A 137 14.89 65.00 -0.53
N ASN A 138 14.80 63.78 -1.05
CA ASN A 138 13.65 63.39 -1.85
C ASN A 138 12.45 63.11 -0.93
N VAL A 139 11.40 63.92 -1.03
CA VAL A 139 10.22 63.80 -0.18
C VAL A 139 9.22 62.83 -0.82
N ILE A 140 8.93 61.74 -0.11
CA ILE A 140 7.91 60.77 -0.50
C ILE A 140 6.53 61.40 -0.30
N GLN A 141 5.76 61.46 -1.38
CA GLN A 141 4.37 61.89 -1.35
C GLN A 141 3.47 60.73 -1.77
N VAL A 142 2.53 60.37 -0.90
CA VAL A 142 1.66 59.22 -1.10
C VAL A 142 0.21 59.61 -0.82
N ASP A 143 -0.67 59.09 -1.66
CA ASP A 143 -2.11 59.14 -1.43
C ASP A 143 -2.57 57.81 -0.83
N LEU A 144 -3.17 57.87 0.37
CA LEU A 144 -3.70 56.72 1.09
C LEU A 144 -4.71 55.91 0.26
N GLN A 145 -5.45 56.57 -0.64
CA GLN A 145 -6.47 55.91 -1.46
C GLN A 145 -5.88 54.97 -2.52
N ASN A 146 -4.64 55.24 -2.95
CA ASN A 146 -3.97 54.47 -4.00
C ASN A 146 -3.02 53.40 -3.45
N LEU A 147 -2.83 53.35 -2.13
CA LEU A 147 -1.98 52.38 -1.48
C LEU A 147 -2.61 50.98 -1.46
N LYS A 148 -1.79 49.98 -1.77
CA LYS A 148 -2.10 48.56 -1.63
C LYS A 148 -1.37 47.98 -0.42
N LEU A 149 -1.99 46.99 0.20
CA LEU A 149 -1.40 46.29 1.33
C LEU A 149 -0.45 45.17 0.86
N PRO A 150 0.73 45.03 1.48
CA PRO A 150 1.59 43.89 1.26
C PRO A 150 0.88 42.56 1.60
N PRO A 151 1.28 41.44 0.96
CA PRO A 151 0.63 40.14 1.17
C PRO A 151 0.86 39.58 2.58
N GLN A 152 1.94 39.98 3.26
CA GLN A 152 2.27 39.50 4.59
C GLN A 152 2.29 40.68 5.58
N PRO A 153 1.46 40.64 6.65
CA PRO A 153 1.57 41.62 7.72
C PRO A 153 2.80 41.36 8.59
N ALA A 154 3.14 42.33 9.43
CA ALA A 154 4.15 42.19 10.46
C ALA A 154 3.70 41.19 11.53
N TYR A 155 4.53 40.18 11.74
CA TYR A 155 4.32 39.15 12.77
C TYR A 155 5.44 39.21 13.81
N THR A 156 5.09 38.98 15.07
CA THR A 156 6.08 38.79 16.14
C THR A 156 6.88 37.51 15.92
N ARG A 157 8.03 37.36 16.57
CA ARG A 157 8.85 36.14 16.42
C ARG A 157 8.09 34.91 16.92
N ILE A 158 7.29 35.08 17.97
CA ILE A 158 6.43 34.03 18.53
C ILE A 158 5.37 33.63 17.50
N GLU A 159 4.67 34.59 16.88
CA GLU A 159 3.67 34.34 15.83
C GLU A 159 4.29 33.64 14.61
N GLN A 160 5.46 34.10 14.14
CA GLN A 160 6.18 33.48 13.03
C GLN A 160 6.57 32.04 13.37
N SER A 161 7.12 31.80 14.56
CA SER A 161 7.49 30.45 15.02
C SER A 161 6.28 29.54 15.13
N GLY A 162 5.13 30.06 15.58
CA GLY A 162 3.87 29.35 15.66
C GLY A 162 3.37 28.95 14.29
N LYS A 163 3.41 29.88 13.32
CA LYS A 163 3.05 29.62 11.92
C LYS A 163 3.93 28.56 11.28
N LEU A 164 5.25 28.66 11.44
CA LEU A 164 6.20 27.67 10.91
C LEU A 164 5.98 26.30 11.54
N LYS A 165 5.73 26.22 12.86
CA LYS A 165 5.41 24.95 13.53
C LYS A 165 4.10 24.37 13.01
N ALA A 166 3.07 25.18 12.80
CA ALA A 166 1.78 24.75 12.27
C ALA A 166 1.91 24.22 10.83
N GLU A 167 2.65 24.94 9.97
CA GLU A 167 2.93 24.52 8.60
C GLU A 167 3.75 23.23 8.57
N ASN A 168 4.78 23.11 9.42
CA ASN A 168 5.59 21.91 9.51
C ASN A 168 4.77 20.70 10.00
N LYS A 169 3.93 20.90 11.03
CA LYS A 169 2.99 19.86 11.49
C LYS A 169 2.06 19.41 10.37
N ARG A 170 1.51 20.35 9.58
CA ARG A 170 0.66 20.02 8.43
C ARG A 170 1.40 19.20 7.38
N ARG A 171 2.64 19.58 7.04
CA ARG A 171 3.48 18.81 6.10
C ARG A 171 3.73 17.38 6.60
N TRP A 172 4.12 17.24 7.87
CA TRP A 172 4.33 15.93 8.48
C TRP A 172 3.07 15.08 8.56
N PHE A 173 1.91 15.70 8.80
CA PHE A 173 0.63 14.99 8.79
C PHE A 173 0.30 14.40 7.41
N VAL A 174 0.57 15.16 6.33
CA VAL A 174 0.40 14.66 4.96
C VAL A 174 1.33 13.49 4.67
N VAL A 175 2.61 13.60 5.05
CA VAL A 175 3.59 12.51 4.89
C VAL A 175 3.17 11.26 5.67
N ALA A 176 2.78 11.42 6.94
CA ALA A 176 2.32 10.32 7.78
C ALA A 176 1.08 9.63 7.19
N SER A 177 0.12 10.39 6.65
CA SER A 177 -1.06 9.85 5.98
C SER A 177 -0.69 9.02 4.75
N LEU A 178 0.27 9.48 3.93
CA LEU A 178 0.72 8.76 2.74
C LEU A 178 1.42 7.45 3.12
N CYS A 179 2.33 7.48 4.10
CA CYS A 179 2.97 6.28 4.63
C CYS A 179 1.94 5.29 5.20
N GLY A 180 0.93 5.78 5.93
CA GLY A 180 -0.16 4.96 6.44
C GLY A 180 -0.91 4.21 5.34
N LEU A 181 -1.24 4.88 4.23
CA LEU A 181 -1.89 4.25 3.07
C LEU A 181 -1.03 3.15 2.45
N ILE A 182 0.29 3.36 2.33
CA ILE A 182 1.22 2.37 1.79
C ILE A 182 1.25 1.13 2.70
N ILE A 183 1.33 1.31 4.02
CA ILE A 183 1.34 0.20 4.99
C ILE A 183 0.04 -0.60 4.90
N VAL A 184 -1.11 0.05 4.86
CA VAL A 184 -2.42 -0.62 4.73
C VAL A 184 -2.50 -1.37 3.40
N GLY A 185 -2.06 -0.77 2.30
CA GLY A 185 -2.01 -1.40 0.99
C GLY A 185 -1.10 -2.65 0.96
N ALA A 186 0.07 -2.57 1.59
CA ALA A 186 1.00 -3.69 1.71
C ALA A 186 0.44 -4.82 2.59
N ALA A 187 -0.23 -4.49 3.68
CA ALA A 187 -0.89 -5.48 4.54
C ALA A 187 -2.03 -6.20 3.79
N ALA A 188 -2.86 -5.45 3.05
CA ALA A 188 -3.94 -6.01 2.25
C ALA A 188 -3.43 -6.91 1.12
N SER A 189 -2.37 -6.50 0.41
CA SER A 189 -1.79 -7.30 -0.66
C SER A 189 -1.14 -8.58 -0.10
N ASN A 190 -0.41 -8.48 1.01
CA ASN A 190 0.19 -9.65 1.66
C ASN A 190 -0.88 -10.65 2.13
N TYR A 191 -1.96 -10.17 2.74
CA TYR A 191 -3.07 -11.03 3.16
C TYR A 191 -3.78 -11.70 1.97
N GLY A 192 -4.01 -10.93 0.89
CA GLY A 192 -4.59 -11.45 -0.35
C GLY A 192 -3.72 -12.53 -1.00
N LEU A 193 -2.41 -12.27 -1.12
CA LEU A 193 -1.44 -13.23 -1.67
C LEU A 193 -1.35 -14.48 -0.80
N GLN A 194 -1.33 -14.35 0.53
CA GLN A 194 -1.28 -15.50 1.44
C GLN A 194 -2.53 -16.37 1.33
N THR A 195 -3.70 -15.76 1.14
CA THR A 195 -4.97 -16.49 0.95
C THR A 195 -4.96 -17.27 -0.36
N ILE A 196 -4.55 -16.64 -1.46
CA ILE A 196 -4.43 -17.30 -2.77
C ILE A 196 -3.41 -18.44 -2.69
N TYR A 197 -2.25 -18.19 -2.06
CA TYR A 197 -1.20 -19.20 -1.89
C TYR A 197 -1.73 -20.43 -1.14
N LYS A 198 -2.40 -20.24 0.00
CA LYS A 198 -2.99 -21.35 0.78
C LYS A 198 -4.01 -22.15 -0.05
N SER A 199 -4.87 -21.46 -0.80
CA SER A 199 -5.84 -22.13 -1.69
C SER A 199 -5.15 -22.95 -2.78
N ARG A 200 -4.17 -22.38 -3.49
CA ARG A 200 -3.42 -23.10 -4.54
C ARG A 200 -2.62 -24.27 -3.97
N MET A 201 -2.07 -24.12 -2.77
CA MET A 201 -1.32 -25.20 -2.11
C MET A 201 -2.25 -26.36 -1.72
N ALA A 202 -3.46 -26.06 -1.24
CA ALA A 202 -4.48 -27.09 -0.96
C ALA A 202 -4.84 -27.87 -2.24
N ASP A 203 -5.13 -27.17 -3.34
CA ASP A 203 -5.41 -27.80 -4.64
C ASP A 203 -4.24 -28.69 -5.10
N TYR A 204 -3.01 -28.20 -4.94
CA TYR A 204 -1.80 -28.94 -5.30
C TYR A 204 -1.65 -30.21 -4.46
N THR A 205 -1.85 -30.12 -3.14
CA THR A 205 -1.78 -31.29 -2.25
C THR A 205 -2.83 -32.35 -2.61
N THR A 206 -4.07 -31.94 -2.90
CA THR A 206 -5.14 -32.87 -3.31
C THR A 206 -4.81 -33.55 -4.63
N LYS A 207 -4.27 -32.82 -5.61
CA LYS A 207 -3.85 -33.42 -6.89
C LYS A 207 -2.70 -34.40 -6.69
N LYS A 208 -1.75 -34.09 -5.80
CA LYS A 208 -0.64 -34.99 -5.49
C LYS A 208 -1.13 -36.28 -4.82
N THR A 209 -2.03 -36.18 -3.85
CA THR A 209 -2.62 -37.38 -3.21
C THR A 209 -3.39 -38.25 -4.20
N LEU A 210 -4.11 -37.64 -5.15
CA LEU A 210 -4.78 -38.39 -6.22
C LEU A 210 -3.78 -39.12 -7.12
N ILE A 211 -2.65 -38.51 -7.47
CA ILE A 211 -1.59 -39.17 -8.24
C ILE A 211 -1.05 -40.38 -7.47
N ASP A 212 -0.72 -40.21 -6.19
CA ASP A 212 -0.20 -41.30 -5.35
C ASP A 212 -1.22 -42.45 -5.22
N GLU A 213 -2.51 -42.14 -5.11
CA GLU A 213 -3.58 -43.14 -5.09
C GLU A 213 -3.70 -43.89 -6.43
N LEU A 214 -3.69 -43.17 -7.55
CA LEU A 214 -3.73 -43.79 -8.88
C LEU A 214 -2.52 -44.70 -9.11
N ASP A 215 -1.31 -44.26 -8.76
CA ASP A 215 -0.11 -45.08 -8.85
C ASP A 215 -0.21 -46.34 -7.97
N GLY A 216 -0.82 -46.23 -6.78
CA GLY A 216 -1.14 -47.37 -5.92
C GLY A 216 -2.09 -48.37 -6.60
N ARG A 217 -3.17 -47.88 -7.23
CA ARG A 217 -4.12 -48.71 -7.97
C ARG A 217 -3.49 -49.35 -9.21
N VAL A 218 -2.61 -48.64 -9.92
CA VAL A 218 -1.88 -49.21 -11.06
C VAL A 218 -0.97 -50.35 -10.62
N ARG A 219 -0.28 -50.20 -9.47
CA ARG A 219 0.54 -51.27 -8.91
C ARG A 219 -0.27 -52.49 -8.47
N SER A 220 -1.44 -52.29 -7.84
CA SER A 220 -2.30 -53.41 -7.46
C SER A 220 -2.84 -54.16 -8.68
N LEU A 221 -3.28 -53.43 -9.72
CA LEU A 221 -3.72 -54.02 -10.98
C LEU A 221 -2.58 -54.75 -11.73
N ALA A 222 -1.35 -54.22 -11.67
CA ALA A 222 -0.19 -54.88 -12.24
C ALA A 222 0.16 -56.17 -11.49
N ALA A 223 -0.01 -56.22 -10.17
CA ALA A 223 0.20 -57.41 -9.35
C ALA A 223 -0.90 -58.47 -9.54
N GLU A 224 -2.15 -58.06 -9.81
CA GLU A 224 -3.28 -58.95 -10.08
C GLU A 224 -3.36 -59.45 -11.54
N ARG A 225 -2.42 -59.06 -12.41
CA ARG A 225 -2.39 -59.56 -13.79
C ARG A 225 -2.06 -61.05 -13.79
N LEU A 226 -3.08 -61.90 -13.90
CA LEU A 226 -3.00 -63.36 -14.08
C LEU A 226 -1.93 -63.71 -15.14
N ILE A 227 -0.82 -64.31 -14.68
CA ILE A 227 0.38 -64.59 -15.49
C ILE A 227 0.15 -65.79 -16.43
N THR A 228 -0.83 -66.65 -16.15
CA THR A 228 -1.15 -67.84 -16.96
C THR A 228 -2.63 -67.88 -17.32
N ARG A 229 -2.93 -68.10 -18.60
CA ARG A 229 -4.29 -68.42 -19.09
C ARG A 229 -4.58 -69.87 -18.71
N PRO A 230 -5.65 -70.18 -17.95
CA PRO A 230 -6.06 -71.56 -17.69
C PRO A 230 -6.37 -72.27 -19.01
N ASP A 231 -5.81 -73.45 -19.24
CA ASP A 231 -6.10 -74.29 -20.41
C ASP A 231 -7.12 -75.36 -20.03
N ASP A 232 -8.39 -74.96 -19.94
CA ASP A 232 -9.49 -75.84 -19.51
C ASP A 232 -10.04 -76.71 -20.67
N SER A 233 -9.26 -76.89 -21.74
CA SER A 233 -9.69 -77.54 -22.99
C SER A 233 -10.10 -79.01 -22.81
N MET A 234 -9.45 -79.72 -21.88
CA MET A 234 -9.80 -81.11 -21.55
C MET A 234 -11.13 -81.21 -20.81
N MET A 235 -11.34 -80.38 -19.78
CA MET A 235 -12.58 -80.37 -19.01
C MET A 235 -13.79 -79.98 -19.87
N LEU A 236 -13.61 -78.99 -20.74
CA LEU A 236 -14.64 -78.61 -21.71
C LEU A 236 -14.99 -79.74 -22.68
N SER A 237 -14.00 -80.53 -23.11
CA SER A 237 -14.22 -81.68 -24.00
C SER A 237 -15.00 -82.80 -23.29
N GLN A 238 -14.71 -83.06 -22.01
CA GLN A 238 -15.44 -84.04 -21.20
C GLN A 238 -16.89 -83.62 -20.95
N LEU A 239 -17.11 -82.35 -20.61
CA LEU A 239 -18.46 -81.79 -20.44
C LEU A 239 -19.25 -81.84 -21.76
N PHE A 240 -18.61 -81.55 -22.90
CA PHE A 240 -19.26 -81.61 -24.21
C PHE A 240 -19.71 -83.04 -24.54
N ASN A 241 -18.84 -84.03 -24.38
CA ASN A 241 -19.18 -85.44 -24.57
C ASN A 241 -20.31 -85.89 -23.64
N PHE A 242 -20.32 -85.42 -22.39
CA PHE A 242 -21.37 -85.73 -21.43
C PHE A 242 -22.74 -85.18 -21.85
N PHE A 243 -22.81 -83.92 -22.26
CA PHE A 243 -24.06 -83.30 -22.71
C PHE A 243 -24.52 -83.80 -24.09
N GLU A 244 -23.62 -84.29 -24.93
CA GLU A 244 -23.98 -84.97 -26.17
C GLU A 244 -24.69 -86.31 -25.88
N LEU A 245 -24.19 -87.07 -24.89
CA LEU A 245 -24.81 -88.33 -24.44
C LEU A 245 -26.11 -88.09 -23.66
N TYR A 246 -26.18 -87.02 -22.85
CA TYR A 246 -27.32 -86.69 -22.00
C TYR A 246 -27.75 -85.23 -22.16
N PRO A 247 -28.49 -84.88 -23.24
CA PRO A 247 -28.87 -83.49 -23.53
C PRO A 247 -29.79 -82.85 -22.49
N GLN A 248 -30.47 -83.66 -21.67
CA GLN A 248 -31.36 -83.20 -20.60
C GLN A 248 -30.75 -83.33 -19.21
N ALA A 249 -29.45 -83.57 -19.10
CA ALA A 249 -28.77 -83.57 -17.81
C ALA A 249 -28.86 -82.19 -17.13
N LYS A 250 -28.91 -82.20 -15.81
CA LYS A 250 -29.05 -80.97 -15.00
C LYS A 250 -27.94 -80.91 -13.96
N THR A 251 -27.52 -79.69 -13.64
CA THR A 251 -26.73 -79.44 -12.44
C THR A 251 -27.66 -79.52 -11.21
N PRO A 252 -27.29 -80.25 -10.15
CA PRO A 252 -28.07 -80.26 -8.92
C PRO A 252 -28.02 -78.88 -8.25
N PRO A 253 -29.03 -78.50 -7.45
CA PRO A 253 -28.97 -77.30 -6.63
C PRO A 253 -27.79 -77.44 -5.64
N LEU A 254 -26.89 -76.45 -5.62
CA LEU A 254 -25.67 -76.48 -4.80
C LEU A 254 -26.00 -76.68 -3.32
N ALA A 255 -25.28 -77.60 -2.66
CA ALA A 255 -25.10 -77.57 -1.21
C ALA A 255 -23.99 -76.55 -0.87
N ASP A 256 -24.13 -75.84 0.26
CA ASP A 256 -23.41 -74.60 0.64
C ASP A 256 -21.86 -74.63 0.61
N ASP A 257 -21.23 -75.79 0.41
CA ASP A 257 -19.76 -75.94 0.36
C ASP A 257 -19.17 -76.36 -1.00
N MET A 258 -19.99 -76.50 -2.06
CA MET A 258 -19.47 -76.84 -3.39
C MET A 258 -19.19 -75.58 -4.22
N LYS A 259 -17.91 -75.24 -4.41
CA LYS A 259 -17.50 -74.23 -5.40
C LYS A 259 -17.56 -74.83 -6.80
N ILE A 260 -18.66 -74.61 -7.50
CA ILE A 260 -18.74 -74.90 -8.95
C ILE A 260 -18.00 -73.78 -9.69
N GLY A 261 -16.81 -74.08 -10.19
CA GLY A 261 -16.00 -73.19 -11.03
C GLY A 261 -15.30 -74.00 -12.12
N PHE A 262 -14.79 -73.33 -13.16
CA PHE A 262 -14.15 -73.99 -14.32
C PHE A 262 -12.90 -74.82 -13.98
N ALA A 263 -12.27 -74.55 -12.84
CA ALA A 263 -11.09 -75.27 -12.34
C ALA A 263 -11.42 -76.22 -11.17
N GLY A 264 -12.60 -76.84 -11.17
CA GLY A 264 -13.08 -77.65 -10.04
C GLY A 264 -13.97 -78.82 -10.45
N THR A 265 -14.32 -79.65 -9.48
CA THR A 265 -15.18 -80.82 -9.66
C THR A 265 -16.57 -80.43 -10.12
N HIS A 266 -17.06 -81.02 -11.21
CA HIS A 266 -18.40 -80.77 -11.73
C HIS A 266 -19.33 -81.92 -11.38
N VAL A 267 -20.43 -81.62 -10.68
CA VAL A 267 -21.48 -82.59 -10.35
C VAL A 267 -22.66 -82.39 -11.31
N LEU A 268 -23.05 -83.45 -12.01
CA LEU A 268 -24.13 -83.46 -12.99
C LEU A 268 -25.09 -84.62 -12.71
N VAL A 269 -26.37 -84.46 -13.01
CA VAL A 269 -27.38 -85.50 -12.85
C VAL A 269 -27.98 -85.84 -14.20
N THR A 270 -27.95 -87.11 -14.59
CA THR A 270 -28.54 -87.60 -15.85
C THR A 270 -30.07 -87.67 -15.76
N PRO A 271 -30.80 -87.72 -16.88
CA PRO A 271 -32.26 -87.93 -16.85
C PRO A 271 -32.63 -89.33 -16.29
N ALA A 272 -33.82 -89.43 -15.69
CA ALA A 272 -34.34 -90.68 -15.12
C ALA A 272 -34.40 -91.81 -16.18
N LYS A 273 -33.98 -93.03 -15.79
CA LYS A 273 -33.79 -94.20 -16.66
C LYS A 273 -32.73 -94.01 -17.73
N ALA A 274 -31.56 -93.51 -17.35
CA ALA A 274 -30.44 -93.36 -18.26
C ALA A 274 -30.03 -94.72 -18.87
N PRO A 275 -29.86 -94.81 -20.20
CA PRO A 275 -29.62 -96.08 -20.89
C PRO A 275 -28.24 -96.70 -20.61
N VAL A 276 -27.25 -95.90 -20.20
CA VAL A 276 -25.87 -96.35 -19.97
C VAL A 276 -25.31 -95.65 -18.74
N ASP A 277 -24.39 -96.30 -18.02
CA ASP A 277 -23.65 -95.67 -16.92
C ASP A 277 -22.59 -94.69 -17.48
N PRO A 278 -22.63 -93.39 -17.14
CA PRO A 278 -21.68 -92.39 -17.62
C PRO A 278 -20.21 -92.70 -17.27
N ALA A 279 -19.94 -93.34 -16.13
CA ALA A 279 -18.58 -93.72 -15.71
C ALA A 279 -17.95 -94.80 -16.61
N SER A 280 -18.79 -95.57 -17.32
CA SER A 280 -18.33 -96.60 -18.26
C SER A 280 -17.91 -96.03 -19.63
N VAL A 281 -18.27 -94.78 -19.92
CA VAL A 281 -18.09 -94.15 -21.25
C VAL A 281 -17.13 -92.96 -21.19
N ILE A 282 -17.09 -92.23 -20.08
CA ILE A 282 -16.26 -91.02 -19.92
C ILE A 282 -15.14 -91.32 -18.93
N ALA A 283 -13.90 -91.26 -19.39
CA ALA A 283 -12.73 -91.47 -18.54
C ALA A 283 -12.60 -90.36 -17.49
N GLY A 284 -12.45 -90.74 -16.22
CA GLY A 284 -12.35 -89.81 -15.08
C GLY A 284 -13.70 -89.35 -14.50
N ALA A 285 -14.81 -89.97 -14.92
CA ALA A 285 -16.13 -89.75 -14.35
C ALA A 285 -16.46 -90.80 -13.28
N ASP A 286 -16.81 -90.36 -12.08
CA ASP A 286 -17.39 -91.22 -11.05
C ASP A 286 -18.91 -91.08 -11.07
N SER A 287 -19.65 -92.18 -11.05
CA SER A 287 -21.12 -92.18 -11.07
C SER A 287 -21.72 -92.92 -9.87
N GLU A 288 -22.80 -92.36 -9.33
CA GLU A 288 -23.61 -92.97 -8.27
C GLU A 288 -25.06 -93.08 -8.75
N LEU A 289 -25.63 -94.29 -8.71
CA LEU A 289 -27.00 -94.55 -9.17
C LEU A 289 -28.01 -94.05 -8.14
N GLN A 290 -28.94 -93.21 -8.58
CA GLN A 290 -30.02 -92.67 -7.76
C GLN A 290 -31.29 -93.56 -7.79
N PRO A 291 -32.19 -93.42 -6.80
CA PRO A 291 -33.40 -94.26 -6.69
C PRO A 291 -34.37 -94.17 -7.88
N ASP A 292 -34.29 -93.09 -8.66
CA ASP A 292 -35.11 -92.85 -9.86
C ASP A 292 -34.46 -93.40 -11.16
N LEU A 293 -33.37 -94.16 -11.03
CA LEU A 293 -32.55 -94.69 -12.13
C LEU A 293 -31.86 -93.59 -12.95
N SER A 294 -31.65 -92.40 -12.37
CA SER A 294 -30.66 -91.43 -12.85
C SER A 294 -29.28 -91.72 -12.24
N TYR A 295 -28.23 -91.13 -12.79
CA TYR A 295 -26.86 -91.18 -12.25
C TYR A 295 -26.46 -89.78 -11.81
N MET A 296 -25.97 -89.66 -10.58
CA MET A 296 -25.19 -88.50 -10.12
C MET A 296 -23.75 -88.72 -10.57
N VAL A 297 -23.21 -87.81 -11.36
CA VAL A 297 -21.91 -87.94 -12.01
C VAL A 297 -21.00 -86.84 -11.53
N THR A 298 -19.85 -87.21 -11.03
CA THR A 298 -18.79 -86.33 -10.58
C THR A 298 -17.68 -86.39 -11.62
N LEU A 299 -17.46 -85.29 -12.34
CA LEU A 299 -16.37 -85.13 -13.28
C LEU A 299 -15.24 -84.38 -12.58
N THR A 300 -14.09 -85.04 -12.45
CA THR A 300 -12.82 -84.44 -12.02
C THR A 300 -11.87 -84.39 -13.21
N GLU A 301 -11.09 -83.31 -13.31
CA GLU A 301 -10.02 -83.24 -14.28
C GLU A 301 -9.06 -84.43 -14.06
N PRO A 302 -8.73 -85.23 -15.10
CA PRO A 302 -7.82 -86.35 -14.93
C PRO A 302 -6.43 -85.83 -14.56
N ASP A 303 -5.84 -86.36 -13.47
CA ASP A 303 -4.54 -85.96 -12.92
C ASP A 303 -3.45 -85.84 -14.01
N GLY A 304 -3.24 -84.61 -14.46
CA GLY A 304 -2.05 -84.18 -15.17
C GLY A 304 -0.96 -83.92 -14.14
N THR A 305 -0.09 -84.90 -13.95
CA THR A 305 1.15 -84.87 -13.16
C THR A 305 1.87 -83.51 -13.12
N ASP A 306 2.22 -83.11 -11.90
CA ASP A 306 3.35 -82.26 -11.49
C ASP A 306 3.48 -80.85 -12.07
N ALA A 307 2.94 -79.89 -11.33
CA ALA A 307 3.58 -78.59 -11.14
C ALA A 307 3.70 -78.29 -9.64
N ALA A 308 4.63 -78.99 -9.01
CA ALA A 308 5.25 -78.52 -7.78
C ALA A 308 5.86 -77.13 -8.03
N HIS A 309 5.29 -76.09 -7.41
CA HIS A 309 6.04 -74.91 -7.06
C HIS A 309 6.31 -74.94 -5.56
N SER A 310 7.45 -75.55 -5.24
CA SER A 310 8.27 -75.17 -4.10
C SER A 310 8.88 -73.78 -4.30
N ASP A 311 9.32 -73.20 -3.18
CA ASP A 311 10.07 -71.96 -2.98
C ASP A 311 9.21 -70.70 -2.78
N GLY A 312 9.22 -70.01 -1.63
CA GLY A 312 9.98 -70.19 -0.39
C GLY A 312 9.67 -69.06 0.59
N GLU A 313 9.75 -69.36 1.89
CA GLU A 313 9.98 -68.39 2.96
C GLU A 313 11.36 -67.72 2.80
N GLY A 314 11.48 -66.43 3.13
CA GLY A 314 12.77 -65.75 3.26
C GLY A 314 12.69 -64.24 3.47
N ASP A 315 12.63 -63.84 4.75
CA ASP A 315 13.22 -62.64 5.40
C ASP A 315 13.61 -61.40 4.56
N GLN A 316 12.93 -60.27 4.82
CA GLN A 316 13.45 -59.03 5.46
C GLN A 316 12.44 -57.87 5.40
#